data_AF-A0A8T5R7Q5-F1
#
_entry.id   AF-A0A8T5R7Q5-F1
#
_cell.length_a   1.000
_cell.length_b   1.000
_cell.length_c   1.000
_cell.angle_alpha   90.00
_cell.angle_beta   90.00
_cell.angle_gamma   90.00
#
_symmetry.space_group_name_H-M   'P 1'
#
loop_
_entity.id
_entity.type
_entity.pdbx_description
1 polymer ?
#
loop_
_entity_poly.entity_id
_entity_poly.type
_entity_poly.pdbx_seq_one_letter_code
_entity_poly.pdbx_strand_id
1 'polypeptide(L)'
;MTKLNDLFQEWNELNIKAGESMGQFDFTKIKEIRESQSKVENSIYEVLKNNASDDLLKILPEECGELEMGYNTKDKIFYFVMLDPEFEDEEETILLAVTIDLNNKVGLLKDFKIED
;
A
#
# COMPACT_ATOMS: atom_id res chain seq x y z
N MET A 1 9.85 -5.85 17.98
CA MET A 1 9.20 -4.80 17.19
C MET A 1 9.78 -4.91 15.80
N THR A 2 9.02 -5.48 14.85
CA THR A 2 9.46 -5.65 13.47
C THR A 2 9.67 -4.27 12.87
N LYS A 3 10.82 -4.02 12.23
CA LYS A 3 11.10 -2.70 11.67
C LYS A 3 10.35 -2.56 10.35
N LEU A 4 9.89 -1.36 10.03
CA LEU A 4 9.20 -1.08 8.77
C LEU A 4 10.02 -1.51 7.53
N ASN A 5 11.35 -1.39 7.64
CA ASN A 5 12.28 -1.90 6.63
C ASN A 5 12.14 -3.41 6.39
N ASP A 6 11.94 -4.20 7.45
CA ASP A 6 11.79 -5.65 7.33
C ASP A 6 10.47 -5.97 6.63
N LEU A 7 9.39 -5.25 6.96
CA LEU A 7 8.08 -5.38 6.30
C LEU A 7 8.15 -5.01 4.81
N PHE A 8 8.87 -3.94 4.45
CA PHE A 8 9.03 -3.53 3.05
C PHE A 8 9.83 -4.55 2.25
N GLN A 9 10.88 -5.11 2.85
CA GLN A 9 11.67 -6.17 2.22
C GLN A 9 10.81 -7.42 2.02
N GLU A 10 10.06 -7.84 3.05
CA GLU A 10 9.17 -8.99 2.98
C GLU A 10 8.11 -8.82 1.89
N TRP A 11 7.44 -7.66 1.84
CA TRP A 11 6.45 -7.37 0.79
C TRP A 11 7.05 -7.44 -0.61
N ASN A 12 8.25 -6.87 -0.81
CA ASN A 12 8.94 -6.90 -2.09
C ASN A 12 9.34 -8.33 -2.50
N GLU A 13 9.84 -9.14 -1.57
CA GLU A 13 10.15 -10.55 -1.82
C GLU A 13 8.90 -11.36 -2.21
N LEU A 14 7.78 -11.13 -1.54
CA LEU A 14 6.50 -11.73 -1.89
C LEU A 14 6.04 -11.31 -3.30
N ASN A 15 6.24 -10.04 -3.67
CA ASN A 15 5.88 -9.55 -5.00
C ASN A 15 6.71 -10.20 -6.12
N ILE A 16 8.02 -10.40 -5.89
CA ILE A 16 8.89 -11.13 -6.82
C ILE A 16 8.38 -12.58 -6.99
N LYS A 17 8.12 -13.27 -5.87
CA LYS A 17 7.59 -14.65 -5.88
C LYS A 17 6.22 -14.76 -6.56
N ALA A 18 5.36 -13.76 -6.40
CA ALA A 18 4.06 -13.69 -7.06
C ALA A 18 4.25 -13.62 -8.59
N GLY A 19 5.16 -12.76 -9.07
CA GLY A 19 5.50 -12.65 -10.49
C GLY A 19 6.07 -13.95 -11.07
N GLU A 20 6.98 -14.61 -10.36
CA GLU A 20 7.54 -15.91 -10.76
C GLU A 20 6.45 -16.99 -10.85
N SER A 21 5.57 -17.06 -9.85
CA SER A 21 4.47 -18.04 -9.80
C SER A 21 3.43 -17.78 -10.89
N MET A 22 3.16 -16.51 -11.21
CA MET A 22 2.29 -16.13 -12.32
C MET A 22 2.86 -16.56 -13.68
N GLY A 23 4.17 -16.38 -13.89
CA GLY A 23 4.86 -16.87 -15.10
C GLY A 23 4.84 -18.40 -15.24
N GLN A 24 4.71 -19.13 -14.13
CA GLN A 24 4.57 -20.59 -14.09
C GLN A 24 3.11 -21.08 -14.06
N PHE A 25 2.13 -20.17 -14.07
CA PHE A 25 0.70 -20.47 -13.90
C PHE A 25 0.37 -21.25 -12.61
N ASP A 26 1.15 -21.07 -11.54
CA ASP A 26 0.95 -21.74 -10.25
C ASP A 26 -0.03 -20.95 -9.37
N PHE A 27 -1.32 -21.06 -9.68
CA PHE A 27 -2.37 -20.29 -9.00
C PHE A 27 -2.56 -20.64 -7.52
N THR A 28 -2.18 -21.85 -7.10
CA THR A 28 -2.21 -22.24 -5.68
C THR A 28 -1.19 -21.42 -4.90
N LYS A 29 0.06 -21.35 -5.38
CA LYS A 29 1.09 -20.51 -4.74
C LYS A 29 0.73 -19.03 -4.77
N ILE A 30 0.15 -18.53 -5.87
CA ILE A 30 -0.28 -17.13 -5.95
C ILE A 30 -1.26 -16.80 -4.82
N LYS A 31 -2.22 -17.69 -4.55
CA LYS A 31 -3.17 -17.50 -3.45
C LYS A 31 -2.47 -17.43 -2.09
N GLU A 32 -1.56 -18.36 -1.80
CA GLU A 32 -0.80 -18.38 -0.54
C GLU A 32 0.09 -17.12 -0.37
N ILE A 33 0.68 -16.65 -1.46
CA ILE A 33 1.48 -15.42 -1.48
C ILE A 33 0.60 -14.21 -1.19
N ARG A 34 -0.59 -14.11 -1.80
CA ARG A 34 -1.55 -13.01 -1.56
C ARG A 34 -2.03 -12.96 -0.12
N GLU A 35 -2.30 -14.11 0.50
CA GLU A 35 -2.63 -14.18 1.93
C GLU A 35 -1.48 -13.68 2.82
N SER A 36 -0.23 -13.88 2.39
CA SER A 36 0.95 -13.39 3.12
C SER A 36 1.16 -11.89 2.89
N GLN A 37 0.97 -11.41 1.66
CA GLN A 37 1.04 -9.98 1.33
C GLN A 37 0.03 -9.20 2.17
N SER A 38 -1.23 -9.66 2.23
CA SER A 38 -2.27 -9.01 3.04
C SER A 38 -1.88 -8.84 4.52
N LYS A 39 -1.14 -9.79 5.11
CA LYS A 39 -0.66 -9.66 6.50
C LYS A 39 0.41 -8.59 6.65
N VAL A 40 1.33 -8.52 5.69
CA VAL A 40 2.39 -7.50 5.68
C VAL A 40 1.80 -6.12 5.43
N GLU A 41 0.88 -6.02 4.49
CA GLU A 41 0.12 -4.82 4.14
C GLU A 41 -0.64 -4.26 5.34
N ASN A 42 -1.43 -5.09 6.02
CA ASN A 42 -2.10 -4.73 7.27
C ASN A 42 -1.11 -4.24 8.34
N SER A 43 0.05 -4.88 8.44
CA SER A 43 1.08 -4.48 9.42
C SER A 43 1.68 -3.11 9.09
N ILE A 44 1.95 -2.82 7.81
CA ILE A 44 2.44 -1.51 7.36
C ILE A 44 1.34 -0.45 7.58
N TYR A 45 0.08 -0.80 7.28
CA TYR A 45 -1.05 0.10 7.43
C TYR A 45 -1.28 0.53 8.88
N GLU A 46 -1.15 -0.41 9.83
CA GLU A 46 -1.21 -0.10 11.25
C GLU A 46 -0.07 0.85 11.67
N VAL A 47 1.15 0.67 11.15
CA VAL A 47 2.23 1.63 11.41
C VAL A 47 1.90 3.00 10.82
N LEU A 48 1.34 3.05 9.61
CA LEU A 48 0.90 4.29 8.98
C LEU A 48 -0.14 5.00 9.82
N LYS A 49 -1.23 4.34 10.22
CA LYS A 49 -2.27 4.92 11.09
C LYS A 49 -1.70 5.46 12.40
N ASN A 50 -0.78 4.74 13.03
CA ASN A 50 -0.15 5.17 14.29
C ASN A 50 0.74 6.42 14.15
N ASN A 51 1.16 6.78 12.93
CA ASN A 51 2.00 7.94 12.65
C ASN A 51 1.29 9.02 11.81
N ALA A 52 0.04 8.77 11.39
CA ALA A 52 -0.76 9.69 10.60
C ALA A 52 -1.30 10.84 11.47
N SER A 53 -1.58 11.98 10.85
CA SER A 53 -2.30 13.07 11.51
C SER A 53 -3.78 12.72 11.69
N ASP A 54 -4.44 13.37 12.64
CA ASP A 54 -5.88 13.22 12.88
C ASP A 54 -6.73 13.48 11.62
N ASP A 55 -6.27 14.39 10.75
CA ASP A 55 -6.97 14.70 9.50
C ASP A 55 -6.83 13.57 8.46
N LEU A 56 -5.67 12.90 8.40
CA LEU A 56 -5.50 11.72 7.55
C LEU A 56 -6.29 10.53 8.06
N LEU A 57 -6.35 10.32 9.37
CA LEU A 57 -7.14 9.25 9.97
C LEU A 57 -8.64 9.34 9.67
N LYS A 58 -9.17 10.54 9.36
CA LYS A 58 -10.58 10.72 8.99
C LYS A 58 -10.91 10.26 7.57
N ILE A 59 -9.92 10.30 6.67
CA ILE A 59 -10.12 9.93 5.25
C ILE A 59 -9.67 8.50 4.97
N LEU A 60 -8.80 7.95 5.81
CA LEU A 60 -8.32 6.58 5.69
C LEU A 60 -9.43 5.57 6.01
N PRO A 61 -9.61 4.51 5.20
CA PRO A 61 -10.57 3.46 5.50
C PRO A 61 -10.18 2.67 6.75
N GLU A 62 -11.15 1.95 7.33
CA GLU A 62 -10.88 1.15 8.52
C GLU A 62 -9.89 0.00 8.22
N GLU A 63 -10.07 -0.65 7.07
CA GLU A 63 -9.30 -1.80 6.63
C GLU A 63 -8.37 -1.46 5.45
N CYS A 64 -7.17 -2.06 5.46
CA CYS A 64 -6.20 -1.90 4.37
C CYS A 64 -6.69 -2.51 3.04
N GLY A 65 -7.62 -3.48 3.09
CA GLY A 65 -8.11 -4.19 1.90
C GLY A 65 -8.90 -3.32 0.92
N GLU A 66 -9.27 -2.10 1.31
CA GLU A 66 -9.94 -1.11 0.47
C GLU A 66 -8.95 -0.22 -0.32
N LEU A 67 -7.64 -0.40 -0.08
CA LEU A 67 -6.58 0.45 -0.63
C LEU A 67 -5.76 -0.33 -1.66
N GLU A 68 -5.46 0.30 -2.78
CA GLU A 68 -4.46 -0.20 -3.72
C GLU A 68 -3.06 0.14 -3.22
N MET A 69 -2.14 -0.81 -3.30
CA MET A 69 -0.84 -0.70 -2.66
C MET A 69 0.32 -0.72 -3.64
N GLY A 70 1.26 0.19 -3.42
CA GLY A 70 2.46 0.33 -4.23
C GLY A 70 3.71 0.49 -3.38
N TYR A 71 4.85 0.07 -3.93
CA TYR A 71 6.14 0.27 -3.28
C TYR A 71 7.18 0.79 -4.26
N ASN A 72 7.68 1.99 -3.98
CA ASN A 72 8.85 2.53 -4.65
C ASN A 72 10.11 2.01 -3.94
N THR A 73 10.76 1.03 -4.54
CA THR A 73 11.97 0.38 -4.00
C THR A 73 13.18 1.31 -3.94
N LYS A 74 13.24 2.32 -4.81
CA LYS A 74 14.36 3.27 -4.90
C LYS A 74 14.33 4.26 -3.74
N ASP A 75 13.17 4.89 -3.53
CA ASP A 75 12.98 5.90 -2.50
C ASP A 75 12.51 5.28 -1.17
N LYS A 76 12.20 3.99 -1.20
CA LYS A 76 11.67 3.20 -0.07
C LYS A 76 10.44 3.84 0.54
N ILE A 77 9.48 4.13 -0.33
CA ILE A 77 8.20 4.73 0.01
C ILE A 77 7.10 3.73 -0.32
N PHE A 78 6.24 3.46 0.65
CA PHE A 78 5.02 2.71 0.45
C PHE A 78 3.86 3.65 0.15
N TYR A 79 3.00 3.26 -0.78
CA TYR A 79 1.85 4.03 -1.25
C TYR A 79 0.59 3.25 -0.96
N PHE A 80 -0.40 3.96 -0.44
CA PHE A 80 -1.76 3.52 -0.19
C PHE A 80 -2.67 4.43 -1.00
N VAL A 81 -3.16 3.91 -2.13
CA VAL A 81 -3.90 4.65 -3.14
C VAL A 81 -5.39 4.40 -2.96
N MET A 82 -6.17 5.47 -3.03
CA MET A 82 -7.63 5.43 -2.97
C MET A 82 -8.23 6.55 -3.83
N LEU A 83 -9.53 6.43 -4.09
CA LEU A 83 -10.33 7.54 -4.61
C LEU A 83 -10.26 8.70 -3.62
N ASP A 84 -10.10 9.92 -4.13
CA ASP A 84 -10.17 11.11 -3.30
C ASP A 84 -11.62 11.31 -2.83
N PRO A 85 -11.91 11.20 -1.52
CA PRO A 85 -13.27 11.35 -1.01
C PRO A 85 -13.84 12.75 -1.25
N GLU A 86 -13.00 13.75 -1.50
CA GLU A 86 -13.44 15.11 -1.86
C GLU A 86 -14.11 15.16 -3.24
N PHE A 87 -13.85 14.18 -4.10
CA PHE A 87 -14.26 14.16 -5.52
C PHE A 87 -15.01 12.88 -5.91
N GLU A 88 -15.52 12.12 -4.94
CA GLU A 88 -16.20 10.82 -5.18
C GLU A 88 -17.45 10.95 -6.07
N ASP A 89 -18.10 12.13 -6.06
CA ASP A 89 -19.29 12.44 -6.87
C ASP A 89 -18.97 13.03 -8.26
N GLU A 90 -17.69 13.21 -8.62
CA GLU A 90 -17.31 13.80 -9.91
C GLU A 90 -17.23 12.75 -11.04
N GLU A 91 -17.44 13.19 -12.29
CA GLU A 91 -17.29 12.31 -13.47
C GLU A 91 -15.85 11.85 -13.67
N GLU A 92 -14.87 12.66 -13.24
CA GLU A 92 -13.46 12.37 -13.38
C GLU A 92 -12.93 11.69 -12.12
N THR A 93 -12.35 10.50 -12.27
CA THR A 93 -11.74 9.76 -11.16
C THR A 93 -10.47 10.46 -10.71
N ILE A 94 -10.52 11.05 -9.51
CA ILE A 94 -9.35 11.64 -8.86
C ILE A 94 -8.84 10.67 -7.79
N LEU A 95 -7.55 10.36 -7.84
CA LEU A 95 -6.88 9.51 -6.87
C LEU A 95 -6.04 10.35 -5.92
N LEU A 96 -5.92 9.87 -4.70
CA LEU A 96 -4.89 10.31 -3.76
C LEU A 96 -4.04 9.11 -3.33
N ALA A 97 -2.83 9.39 -2.88
CA ALA A 97 -1.96 8.40 -2.27
C ALA A 97 -1.49 8.87 -0.89
N VAL A 98 -1.78 8.10 0.14
CA VAL A 98 -1.16 8.24 1.45
C VAL A 98 0.14 7.45 1.44
N THR A 99 1.22 8.03 1.93
CA THR A 99 2.57 7.46 1.85
C THR A 99 3.19 7.29 3.22
N ILE A 100 4.07 6.29 3.36
CA ILE A 100 4.94 6.14 4.53
C ILE A 100 6.36 5.74 4.10
N ASP A 101 7.36 6.39 4.70
CA ASP A 101 8.77 6.08 4.49
C ASP A 101 9.36 5.25 5.66
N LEU A 102 10.60 4.78 5.51
CA LEU A 102 11.31 4.01 6.54
C LEU A 102 11.54 4.74 7.88
N ASN A 103 11.35 6.06 7.92
CA ASN A 103 11.44 6.88 9.12
C ASN A 103 10.05 7.10 9.76
N ASN A 104 9.02 6.37 9.30
CA ASN A 104 7.63 6.50 9.68
C ASN A 104 7.03 7.88 9.33
N LYS A 105 7.62 8.62 8.39
CA LYS A 105 7.07 9.88 7.95
C LYS A 105 5.88 9.59 7.04
N VAL A 106 4.70 10.00 7.48
CA VAL A 106 3.46 9.89 6.69
C VAL A 106 3.27 11.15 5.82
N GLY A 107 2.82 10.95 4.58
CA GLY A 107 2.55 12.03 3.63
C GLY A 107 1.27 11.79 2.82
N LEU A 108 0.80 12.83 2.15
CA LEU A 108 -0.36 12.79 1.26
C LEU A 108 0.02 13.37 -0.11
N LEU A 109 -0.32 12.65 -1.16
CA LEU A 109 -0.19 13.08 -2.55
C LEU A 109 -1.61 13.19 -3.13
N LYS A 110 -2.07 14.41 -3.39
CA LYS A 110 -3.31 14.66 -4.14
C LYS A 110 -3.06 14.59 -5.64
N ASP A 111 -4.10 14.32 -6.44
CA ASP A 111 -4.01 14.12 -7.90
C ASP A 111 -2.92 13.08 -8.26
N PHE A 112 -2.96 11.95 -7.56
CA PHE A 112 -2.00 10.86 -7.77
C PHE A 112 -2.25 10.20 -9.12
N LYS A 113 -1.21 10.15 -9.96
CA LYS A 113 -1.29 9.53 -11.29
C LYS A 113 -0.51 8.24 -11.31
N ILE A 114 -1.17 7.19 -11.79
CA ILE A 114 -0.50 5.94 -12.15
C ILE A 114 0.03 6.17 -13.56
N GLU A 115 1.34 6.36 -13.70
CA GLU A 115 1.99 6.40 -15.00
C GLU A 115 2.14 4.97 -15.56
N ASP A 116 1.75 4.77 -16.82
CA ASP A 116 1.88 3.51 -17.57
C ASP A 116 3.34 3.11 -17.85
#